data_AF-A0A2V8D8Z8-F1
#
_entry.id   AF-A0A2V8D8Z8-F1
#
_cell.length_a   1.000
_cell.length_b   1.000
_cell.length_c   1.000
_cell.angle_alpha   90.00
_cell.angle_beta   90.00
_cell.angle_gamma   90.00
#
_symmetry.space_group_name_H-M   'P 1'
#
loop_
_entity.id
_entity.type
_entity.pdbx_description
1 polymer ?
#
loop_
_entity_poly.entity_id
_entity_poly.type
_entity_poly.pdbx_seq_one_letter_code
_entity_poly.pdbx_strand_id
1 'polypeptide(L)'
;MKRFEIITESDARLLGRGETVMLARGGHVTPLARDTLKDLRVVVLEDAPSDDERMLAPAAAIRRIAIASDHTGITLRQNLVSFLRGRGLAVSDLGTDGPEPVDYPDMAAAVARAVADGTADAGIVIDGAGIGSAIAANKIAGVRAALGVSETIARYSREH
;
A
#
# COMPACT_ATOMS: atom_id res chain seq x y z
N MET A 1 -13.95 9.84 -24.52
CA MET A 1 -12.78 8.95 -24.57
C MET A 1 -13.25 7.62 -25.12
N LYS A 2 -12.69 7.15 -26.25
CA LYS A 2 -13.07 5.85 -26.83
C LYS A 2 -12.56 4.73 -25.92
N ARG A 3 -13.35 3.67 -25.72
CA ARG A 3 -13.00 2.51 -24.88
C ARG A 3 -12.90 1.27 -25.73
N PHE A 4 -11.87 0.46 -25.52
CA PHE A 4 -11.57 -0.74 -26.28
C PHE A 4 -11.30 -1.93 -25.36
N GLU A 5 -11.79 -3.12 -25.71
CA GLU A 5 -11.30 -4.36 -25.09
C GLU A 5 -10.03 -4.86 -25.77
N ILE A 6 -9.96 -4.71 -27.08
CA ILE A 6 -8.76 -4.97 -27.89
C ILE A 6 -8.60 -3.78 -28.82
N ILE A 7 -7.39 -3.23 -28.92
CA ILE A 7 -7.04 -2.23 -29.93
C ILE A 7 -6.30 -2.96 -31.04
N THR A 8 -6.97 -3.12 -32.18
CA THR A 8 -6.36 -3.66 -33.40
C THR A 8 -5.75 -2.55 -34.24
N GLU A 9 -5.00 -2.93 -35.27
CA GLU A 9 -4.41 -1.97 -36.19
C GLU A 9 -5.46 -1.11 -36.90
N SER A 10 -6.59 -1.73 -37.27
CA SER A 10 -7.71 -1.02 -37.90
C SER A 10 -8.28 0.04 -36.96
N ASP A 11 -8.38 -0.26 -35.67
CA ASP A 11 -8.85 0.69 -34.65
C ASP A 11 -7.86 1.84 -34.48
N ALA A 12 -6.55 1.53 -34.40
CA ALA A 12 -5.50 2.52 -34.20
C ALA A 12 -5.46 3.57 -35.32
N ARG A 13 -5.70 3.17 -36.59
CA ARG A 13 -5.73 4.08 -37.74
C ARG A 13 -6.89 5.06 -37.74
N LEU A 14 -7.96 4.77 -37.00
CA LEU A 14 -9.14 5.64 -36.87
C LEU A 14 -8.99 6.67 -35.73
N LEU A 15 -7.87 6.64 -35.00
CA LEU A 15 -7.60 7.57 -33.91
C LEU A 15 -6.88 8.83 -34.39
N GLY A 16 -7.16 9.94 -33.73
CA GLY A 16 -6.49 11.21 -33.96
C GLY A 16 -5.11 11.26 -33.31
N ARG A 17 -4.25 12.12 -33.83
CA ARG A 17 -2.93 12.36 -33.25
C ARG A 17 -3.08 13.01 -31.86
N GLY A 18 -2.43 12.46 -30.85
CA GLY A 18 -2.52 12.94 -29.47
C GLY A 18 -3.84 12.61 -28.76
N GLU A 19 -4.70 11.78 -29.36
CA GLU A 19 -5.95 11.35 -28.72
C GLU A 19 -5.64 10.48 -27.48
N THR A 20 -6.54 10.51 -26.50
CA THR A 20 -6.49 9.58 -25.36
C THR A 20 -7.61 8.57 -25.49
N VAL A 21 -7.29 7.30 -25.29
CA VAL A 21 -8.24 6.18 -25.33
C VAL A 21 -8.12 5.33 -24.08
N MET A 22 -9.20 4.60 -23.77
CA MET A 22 -9.28 3.71 -22.63
C MET A 22 -9.16 2.26 -23.09
N LEU A 23 -8.31 1.47 -22.45
CA LEU A 23 -8.21 0.04 -22.65
C LEU A 23 -8.87 -0.66 -21.45
N ALA A 24 -9.76 -1.60 -21.75
CA ALA A 24 -10.36 -2.44 -20.71
C ALA A 24 -9.26 -3.19 -19.96
N ARG A 25 -9.50 -3.45 -18.68
CA ARG A 25 -8.56 -4.22 -17.84
C ARG A 25 -8.31 -5.61 -18.44
N GLY A 26 -7.04 -5.98 -18.62
CA GLY A 26 -6.65 -7.21 -19.31
C GLY A 26 -6.83 -7.17 -20.83
N GLY A 27 -7.20 -6.01 -21.37
CA GLY A 27 -7.33 -5.77 -22.78
C GLY A 27 -6.00 -5.84 -23.51
N HIS A 28 -6.06 -6.06 -24.82
CA HIS A 28 -4.88 -6.31 -25.62
C HIS A 28 -4.69 -5.23 -26.69
N VAL A 29 -3.47 -4.72 -26.82
CA VAL A 29 -3.06 -3.93 -27.98
C VAL A 29 -2.22 -4.83 -28.86
N THR A 30 -2.70 -5.11 -30.07
CA THR A 30 -1.94 -5.96 -31.00
C THR A 30 -0.60 -5.31 -31.33
N PRO A 31 0.45 -6.09 -31.66
CA PRO A 31 1.78 -5.55 -31.89
C PRO A 31 1.81 -4.42 -32.93
N LEU A 32 1.11 -4.60 -34.05
CA LEU A 32 1.05 -3.60 -35.11
C LEU A 32 0.30 -2.32 -34.68
N ALA A 33 -0.79 -2.48 -33.93
CA ALA A 33 -1.53 -1.35 -33.38
C ALA A 33 -0.64 -0.50 -32.45
N ARG A 34 0.25 -1.13 -31.69
CA ARG A 34 1.17 -0.43 -30.77
C ARG A 34 2.08 0.56 -31.50
N ASP A 35 2.57 0.18 -32.68
CA ASP A 35 3.42 1.04 -33.51
C ASP A 35 2.62 2.24 -34.03
N THR A 36 1.42 1.98 -34.56
CA THR A 36 0.51 3.04 -35.04
C THR A 36 0.10 4.02 -33.94
N LEU A 37 -0.24 3.52 -32.75
CA LEU A 37 -0.57 4.36 -31.59
C LEU A 37 0.61 5.24 -31.17
N LYS A 38 1.83 4.70 -31.21
CA LYS A 38 3.07 5.42 -30.88
C LYS A 38 3.33 6.56 -31.87
N ASP A 39 3.17 6.32 -33.17
CA ASP A 39 3.36 7.33 -34.22
C ASP A 39 2.32 8.46 -34.13
N LEU A 40 1.09 8.09 -33.79
CA LEU A 40 -0.01 9.01 -33.52
C LEU A 40 0.10 9.67 -32.13
N ARG A 41 1.05 9.26 -31.27
CA ARG A 41 1.17 9.75 -29.88
C ARG A 41 -0.12 9.62 -29.09
N VAL A 42 -0.86 8.54 -29.33
CA VAL A 42 -2.08 8.24 -28.59
C VAL A 42 -1.72 7.76 -27.19
N VAL A 43 -2.40 8.30 -26.17
CA VAL A 43 -2.25 7.85 -24.80
C VAL A 43 -3.30 6.77 -24.52
N VAL A 44 -2.85 5.59 -24.11
CA VAL A 44 -3.75 4.49 -23.69
C VAL A 44 -3.78 4.46 -22.17
N LEU A 45 -4.95 4.69 -21.59
CA LEU A 45 -5.20 4.57 -20.17
C LEU A 45 -5.90 3.24 -19.89
N GLU A 46 -5.42 2.46 -18.93
CA GLU A 46 -6.09 1.23 -18.50
C GLU A 46 -7.17 1.54 -17.46
N ASP A 47 -8.26 0.77 -17.46
CA ASP A 47 -9.30 0.86 -16.44
C ASP A 47 -8.72 0.68 -15.03
N ALA A 48 -9.23 1.46 -14.07
CA ALA A 48 -8.90 1.28 -12.66
C ALA A 48 -9.39 -0.09 -12.14
N PRO A 49 -8.72 -0.68 -11.13
CA PRO A 49 -9.19 -1.92 -10.52
C PRO A 49 -10.62 -1.76 -9.98
N SER A 50 -11.44 -2.78 -10.17
CA SER A 50 -12.80 -2.81 -9.63
C SER A 50 -12.77 -2.85 -8.10
N ASP A 51 -13.82 -2.34 -7.44
CA ASP A 51 -13.94 -2.40 -5.98
C ASP A 51 -14.06 -3.86 -5.48
N ASP A 52 -14.62 -4.76 -6.28
CA ASP A 52 -14.75 -6.19 -5.98
C ASP A 52 -13.38 -6.90 -5.91
N GLU A 53 -12.41 -6.51 -6.75
CA GLU A 53 -11.04 -7.03 -6.69
C GLU A 53 -10.27 -6.56 -5.44
N ARG A 54 -10.76 -5.55 -4.71
CA ARG A 54 -10.18 -5.13 -3.43
C ARG A 54 -10.67 -5.97 -2.25
N MET A 55 -11.61 -6.89 -2.46
CA MET A 55 -12.41 -7.50 -1.39
C MET A 55 -12.29 -9.03 -1.27
N LEU A 56 -11.13 -9.62 -1.53
CA LEU A 56 -10.88 -11.02 -1.13
C LEU A 56 -10.77 -11.19 0.40
N ALA A 57 -10.47 -10.12 1.13
CA ALA A 57 -10.41 -10.09 2.60
C ALA A 57 -11.60 -9.31 3.19
N PRO A 58 -12.17 -9.74 4.33
CA PRO A 58 -13.11 -8.91 5.06
C PRO A 58 -12.44 -7.59 5.47
N ALA A 59 -13.08 -6.47 5.10
CA ALA A 59 -12.61 -5.14 5.45
C ALA A 59 -12.67 -4.96 6.98
N ALA A 60 -11.53 -5.01 7.66
CA ALA A 60 -11.44 -4.61 9.05
C ALA A 60 -11.56 -3.09 9.14
N ALA A 61 -12.51 -2.60 9.95
CA ALA A 61 -12.69 -1.16 10.17
C ALA A 61 -11.58 -0.60 11.06
N ILE A 62 -10.43 -0.28 10.47
CA ILE A 62 -9.30 0.33 11.17
C ILE A 62 -9.58 1.82 11.38
N ARG A 63 -9.71 2.24 12.64
CA ARG A 63 -9.91 3.65 13.04
C ARG A 63 -8.80 4.16 13.96
N ARG A 64 -8.19 3.26 14.73
CA ARG A 64 -7.13 3.54 15.71
C ARG A 64 -5.87 2.78 15.35
N ILE A 65 -4.76 3.51 15.20
CA ILE A 65 -3.46 2.93 14.86
C ILE A 65 -2.45 3.27 15.96
N ALA A 66 -1.77 2.26 16.48
CA ALA A 66 -0.55 2.44 17.25
C ALA A 66 0.65 2.42 16.31
N ILE A 67 1.57 3.36 16.47
CA ILE A 67 2.78 3.43 15.64
C ILE A 67 4.01 3.72 16.51
N ALA A 68 5.11 3.04 16.22
CA ALA A 68 6.39 3.28 16.85
C ALA A 68 7.54 3.04 15.87
N SER A 69 8.71 3.57 16.17
CA SER A 69 9.95 3.22 15.46
C SER A 69 11.14 3.14 16.41
N ASP A 70 12.17 2.41 16.01
CA ASP A 70 13.50 2.61 16.55
C ASP A 70 14.08 3.98 16.11
N HIS A 71 15.30 4.25 16.53
CA HIS A 71 16.03 5.48 16.25
C HIS A 71 16.31 5.72 14.75
N THR A 72 16.30 4.68 13.93
CA THR A 72 16.52 4.79 12.47
C THR A 72 15.26 5.19 11.72
N GLY A 73 14.08 4.88 12.28
CA GLY A 73 12.79 5.08 11.63
C GLY A 73 12.08 6.41 11.91
N ILE A 74 12.67 7.33 12.68
CA ILE A 74 12.00 8.53 13.21
C ILE A 74 11.36 9.38 12.11
N THR A 75 12.12 9.70 11.06
CA THR A 75 11.62 10.54 9.95
C THR A 75 10.45 9.89 9.23
N LEU A 76 10.52 8.57 8.98
CA LEU A 76 9.44 7.84 8.34
C LEU A 76 8.19 7.78 9.23
N ARG A 77 8.38 7.53 10.54
CA ARG A 77 7.31 7.52 11.53
C ARG A 77 6.54 8.83 11.54
N GLN A 78 7.23 9.96 11.67
CA GLN A 78 6.62 11.29 11.75
C GLN A 78 5.82 11.65 10.47
N ASN A 79 6.36 11.28 9.30
CA ASN A 79 5.66 11.45 8.03
C ASN A 79 4.38 10.59 7.98
N LEU A 80 4.46 9.33 8.41
CA LEU A 80 3.31 8.43 8.46
C LEU A 80 2.25 8.89 9.48
N VAL A 81 2.67 9.33 10.66
CA VAL A 81 1.76 9.89 11.68
C VAL A 81 0.96 11.06 11.10
N SER A 82 1.64 11.99 10.42
CA SER A 82 1.00 13.14 9.79
C SER A 82 0.03 12.72 8.69
N PHE A 83 0.46 11.80 7.82
CA PHE A 83 -0.38 11.25 6.75
C PHE A 83 -1.63 10.55 7.28
N LEU A 84 -1.49 9.66 8.26
CA LEU A 84 -2.59 8.88 8.83
C LEU A 84 -3.60 9.76 9.56
N ARG A 85 -3.13 10.74 10.34
CA ARG A 85 -4.00 11.75 10.97
C ARG A 85 -4.75 12.57 9.93
N GLY A 86 -4.09 12.96 8.83
CA GLY A 86 -4.71 13.65 7.70
C GLY A 86 -5.83 12.84 7.01
N ARG A 87 -5.84 11.51 7.17
CA ARG A 87 -6.92 10.63 6.69
C ARG A 87 -8.03 10.40 7.73
N GLY A 88 -8.01 11.10 8.85
CA GLY A 88 -9.02 11.00 9.91
C GLY A 88 -8.85 9.79 10.85
N LEU A 89 -7.68 9.16 10.85
CA LEU A 89 -7.38 8.05 11.76
C LEU A 89 -6.88 8.59 13.11
N ALA A 90 -7.28 7.93 14.20
CA ALA A 90 -6.73 8.20 15.51
C ALA A 90 -5.36 7.50 15.63
N VAL A 91 -4.29 8.28 15.75
CA VAL A 91 -2.92 7.75 15.77
C VAL A 91 -2.29 7.95 17.15
N SER A 92 -1.98 6.84 17.82
CA SER A 92 -1.15 6.78 19.01
C SER A 92 0.31 6.59 18.59
N ASP A 93 1.07 7.69 18.60
CA ASP A 93 2.51 7.68 18.36
C ASP A 93 3.22 7.34 19.68
N LEU A 94 3.89 6.20 19.72
CA LEU A 94 4.56 5.64 20.90
C LEU A 94 6.08 5.88 20.86
N GLY A 95 6.56 6.76 19.97
CA GLY A 95 7.96 7.15 19.88
C GLY A 95 8.81 6.23 19.00
N THR A 96 10.15 6.30 19.03
CA THR A 96 11.01 7.13 19.92
C THR A 96 11.22 8.53 19.35
N ASP A 97 11.33 9.55 20.20
CA ASP A 97 11.41 10.95 19.74
C ASP A 97 12.84 11.49 19.62
N GLY A 98 13.83 10.75 20.12
CA GLY A 98 15.24 11.14 20.09
C GLY A 98 16.08 10.29 19.14
N PRO A 99 17.21 10.84 18.63
CA PRO A 99 18.15 10.10 17.77
C PRO A 99 18.94 9.03 18.54
N GLU A 100 18.80 9.01 19.87
CA GLU A 100 19.50 8.07 20.72
C GLU A 100 19.10 6.63 20.38
N PRO A 101 20.07 5.71 20.28
CA PRO A 101 19.78 4.31 20.03
C PRO A 101 18.80 3.75 21.05
N VAL A 102 17.77 3.10 20.53
CA VAL A 102 16.80 2.32 21.31
C VAL A 102 16.67 0.93 20.75
N ASP A 103 16.25 0.00 21.60
CA ASP A 103 16.05 -1.40 21.24
C ASP A 103 14.70 -1.58 20.52
N TYR A 104 14.75 -2.00 19.25
CA TYR A 104 13.55 -2.26 18.45
C TYR A 104 12.53 -3.23 19.10
N PRO A 105 12.93 -4.25 19.91
CA PRO A 105 11.96 -5.13 20.57
C PRO A 105 11.02 -4.37 21.51
N ASP A 106 11.48 -3.33 22.19
CA ASP A 106 10.65 -2.53 23.10
C ASP A 106 9.60 -1.75 22.33
N MET A 107 9.98 -1.17 21.19
CA MET A 107 9.09 -0.44 20.29
C MET A 107 8.05 -1.36 19.67
N ALA A 108 8.49 -2.55 19.22
CA ALA A 108 7.61 -3.57 18.70
C ALA A 108 6.62 -4.08 19.76
N ALA A 109 7.09 -4.31 20.99
CA ALA A 109 6.25 -4.78 22.08
C ALA A 109 5.22 -3.72 22.53
N ALA A 110 5.58 -2.44 22.55
CA ALA A 110 4.64 -1.36 22.87
C ALA A 110 3.46 -1.31 21.88
N VAL A 111 3.75 -1.35 20.58
CA VAL A 111 2.72 -1.37 19.52
C VAL A 111 1.91 -2.67 19.56
N ALA A 112 2.58 -3.81 19.69
CA ALA A 112 1.93 -5.11 19.71
C ALA A 112 0.97 -5.27 20.91
N ARG A 113 1.35 -4.79 22.10
CA ARG A 113 0.44 -4.77 23.27
C ARG A 113 -0.77 -3.88 23.04
N ALA A 114 -0.60 -2.70 22.44
CA ALA A 114 -1.74 -1.83 22.12
C ALA A 114 -2.76 -2.52 21.21
N VAL A 115 -2.29 -3.32 20.24
CA VAL A 115 -3.15 -4.14 19.38
C VAL A 115 -3.78 -5.30 20.14
N ALA A 116 -3.00 -6.06 20.92
CA ALA A 116 -3.48 -7.20 21.69
C ALA A 116 -4.57 -6.81 22.72
N ASP A 117 -4.41 -5.64 23.34
CA ASP A 117 -5.32 -5.10 24.35
C ASP A 117 -6.54 -4.40 23.73
N GLY A 118 -6.62 -4.30 22.39
CA GLY A 118 -7.71 -3.65 21.68
C GLY A 118 -7.77 -2.12 21.84
N THR A 119 -6.70 -1.50 22.35
CA THR A 119 -6.57 -0.03 22.42
C THR A 119 -6.25 0.57 21.06
N ALA A 120 -5.62 -0.21 20.17
CA ALA A 120 -5.50 0.07 18.74
C ALA A 120 -6.12 -1.06 17.90
N ASP A 121 -6.65 -0.73 16.73
CA ASP A 121 -7.22 -1.70 15.78
C ASP A 121 -6.11 -2.35 14.92
N ALA A 122 -5.01 -1.62 14.69
CA ALA A 122 -3.83 -2.08 13.97
C ALA A 122 -2.56 -1.38 14.49
N GLY A 123 -1.40 -1.97 14.17
CA GLY A 123 -0.08 -1.50 14.59
C GLY A 123 0.89 -1.31 13.42
N ILE A 124 1.78 -0.32 13.53
CA ILE A 124 2.91 -0.10 12.61
C ILE A 124 4.19 0.01 13.43
N VAL A 125 5.20 -0.80 13.10
CA VAL A 125 6.53 -0.73 13.72
C VAL A 125 7.57 -0.54 12.63
N ILE A 126 8.49 0.41 12.84
CA ILE A 126 9.53 0.76 11.87
C ILE A 126 10.89 0.57 12.55
N ASP A 127 11.76 -0.24 11.94
CA ASP A 127 13.17 -0.33 12.29
C ASP A 127 14.01 -0.39 11.01
N GLY A 128 15.34 -0.48 11.12
CA GLY A 128 16.23 -0.46 9.96
C GLY A 128 15.92 -1.51 8.87
N ALA A 129 15.41 -2.70 9.24
CA ALA A 129 15.11 -3.80 8.31
C ALA A 129 13.66 -4.33 8.38
N GLY A 130 12.92 -3.97 9.44
CA GLY A 130 11.61 -4.47 9.83
C GLY A 130 11.56 -5.92 10.33
N ILE A 131 12.57 -6.74 10.03
CA ILE A 131 12.59 -8.18 10.37
C ILE A 131 12.56 -8.38 11.89
N GLY A 132 13.39 -7.64 12.62
CA GLY A 132 13.49 -7.74 14.07
C GLY A 132 12.17 -7.39 14.76
N SER A 133 11.59 -6.25 14.40
CA SER A 133 10.29 -5.83 14.94
C SER A 133 9.18 -6.82 14.65
N ALA A 134 9.12 -7.39 13.44
CA ALA A 134 8.13 -8.41 13.10
C ALA A 134 8.29 -9.67 13.98
N ILE A 135 9.53 -10.13 14.23
CA ILE A 135 9.80 -11.25 15.13
C ILE A 135 9.36 -10.93 16.55
N ALA A 136 9.72 -9.76 17.08
CA ALA A 136 9.42 -9.35 18.44
C ALA A 136 7.91 -9.15 18.67
N ALA A 137 7.21 -8.48 17.76
CA ALA A 137 5.77 -8.26 17.84
C ALA A 137 4.97 -9.58 17.84
N ASN A 138 5.39 -10.56 17.05
CA ASN A 138 4.77 -11.90 17.03
C ASN A 138 4.99 -12.71 18.32
N LYS A 139 5.79 -12.24 19.28
CA LYS A 139 5.89 -12.85 20.61
C LYS A 139 4.75 -12.43 21.55
N ILE A 140 4.00 -11.39 21.20
CA ILE A 140 2.83 -10.96 21.96
C ILE A 140 1.62 -11.80 21.54
N ALA A 141 1.00 -12.49 22.49
CA ALA A 141 -0.17 -13.33 22.22
C ALA A 141 -1.32 -12.50 21.62
N GLY A 142 -1.95 -13.03 20.57
CA GLY A 142 -3.03 -12.37 19.84
C GLY A 142 -2.58 -11.47 18.68
N VAL A 143 -1.28 -11.23 18.53
CA VAL A 143 -0.73 -10.39 17.44
C VAL A 143 -0.25 -11.25 16.27
N ARG A 144 -0.48 -10.75 15.06
CA ARG A 144 0.09 -11.27 13.81
C ARG A 144 0.76 -10.12 13.07
N ALA A 145 2.08 -10.06 13.14
CA ALA A 145 2.88 -9.02 12.50
C ALA A 145 3.52 -9.55 11.21
N ALA A 146 3.39 -8.81 10.12
CA ALA A 146 3.99 -9.11 8.82
C ALA A 146 4.97 -8.01 8.41
N LEU A 147 6.06 -8.39 7.74
CA LEU A 147 7.05 -7.45 7.20
C LEU A 147 6.55 -6.84 5.88
N GLY A 148 6.04 -5.61 5.95
CA GLY A 148 5.50 -4.90 4.79
C GLY A 148 6.58 -4.17 3.96
N VAL A 149 7.29 -4.90 3.10
CA VAL A 149 8.35 -4.34 2.21
C VAL A 149 7.90 -4.05 0.79
N SER A 150 6.67 -4.42 0.43
CA SER A 150 6.07 -4.12 -0.86
C SER A 150 4.54 -4.07 -0.76
N GLU A 151 3.90 -3.40 -1.71
CA GLU A 151 2.44 -3.33 -1.78
C GLU A 151 1.79 -4.72 -1.84
N THR A 152 2.41 -5.65 -2.57
CA THR A 152 1.94 -7.04 -2.68
C THR A 152 1.95 -7.74 -1.32
N ILE A 153 3.03 -7.61 -0.54
CA ILE A 153 3.11 -8.23 0.79
C ILE A 153 2.14 -7.55 1.77
N ALA A 154 2.03 -6.22 1.72
CA ALA A 154 1.07 -5.48 2.53
C ALA A 154 -0.38 -5.97 2.27
N ARG A 155 -0.75 -6.15 1.00
CA ARG A 155 -2.05 -6.72 0.60
C ARG A 155 -2.23 -8.16 1.12
N TYR A 156 -1.29 -9.05 0.80
CA TYR A 156 -1.40 -10.47 1.17
C TYR A 156 -1.44 -10.71 2.68
N SER A 157 -0.76 -9.88 3.48
CA SER A 157 -0.84 -9.96 4.95
C SER A 157 -2.20 -9.62 5.55
N ARG A 158 -3.11 -9.05 4.75
CA ARG A 158 -4.49 -8.78 5.15
C ARG A 158 -5.46 -9.82 4.59
N GLU A 159 -5.15 -10.37 3.43
CA GLU A 159 -5.94 -11.42 2.76
C GLU A 159 -5.79 -12.81 3.37
N HIS A 160 -4.67 -13.09 4.05
CA HIS A 160 -4.31 -14.39 4.61
C HIS A 160 -3.82 -14.28 6.06
#